data_AF-Q98TJ2-F1
#
_entry.id   AF-Q98TJ2-F1
#
_cell.length_a   1.000
_cell.length_b   1.000
_cell.length_c   1.000
_cell.angle_alpha   90.00
_cell.angle_beta   90.00
_cell.angle_gamma   90.00
#
_symmetry.space_group_name_H-M   'P 1'
#
loop_
_entity.id
_entity.type
_entity.pdbx_description
1 polymer ?
#
loop_
_entity_poly.entity_id
_entity_poly.type
_entity_poly.pdbx_seq_one_letter_code
_entity_poly.pdbx_strand_id
1 'polypeptide(L)'
;LFTEEQIYRIDHYLGKEMVQNLMVLRFGNRIFGPIWNRDSLACVVLTFKEPFGTQGRGGYFDDFGIIRDVMQNHLLQILCLVAMEKPASISSDDVRDEKVKVLKCIAPVSMSDVVLGQYVGDPEGEGDAKLGYLDDPTVPKGSTQATFATVVLYVHNERWDGVPFILRCGKALNERKAEVRLQFTDVPGDIFGNQCHRNELVVR
;
A
#
# COMPACT_ATOMS: atom_id res chain seq x y z
N LEU A 1 -17.37 -21.83 18.12
CA LEU A 1 -17.25 -20.75 19.13
C LEU A 1 -18.05 -19.52 18.72
N PHE A 2 -17.89 -18.99 17.50
CA PHE A 2 -18.63 -17.82 17.01
C PHE A 2 -18.99 -17.97 15.52
N THR A 3 -20.06 -17.33 15.07
CA THR A 3 -20.37 -17.12 13.64
C THR A 3 -19.59 -15.93 13.09
N GLU A 4 -19.49 -15.76 11.77
CA GLU A 4 -18.70 -14.66 11.17
C GLU A 4 -19.25 -13.27 11.53
N GLU A 5 -20.56 -13.12 11.68
CA GLU A 5 -21.22 -11.88 12.12
C GLU A 5 -20.84 -11.45 13.55
N GLN A 6 -20.30 -12.38 14.35
CA GLN A 6 -19.86 -12.15 15.72
C GLN A 6 -18.36 -11.85 15.82
N ILE A 7 -17.62 -11.89 14.70
CA ILE A 7 -16.16 -11.75 14.68
C ILE A 7 -15.75 -10.43 14.04
N TYR A 8 -15.19 -9.52 14.83
CA TYR A 8 -14.74 -8.20 14.40
C TYR A 8 -13.21 -8.15 14.41
N ARG A 9 -12.59 -8.56 13.30
CA ARG A 9 -11.13 -8.51 13.14
C ARG A 9 -10.71 -7.07 12.82
N ILE A 10 -9.79 -6.54 13.61
CA ILE A 10 -9.35 -5.15 13.47
C ILE A 10 -8.19 -5.05 12.49
N ASP A 11 -8.41 -4.22 11.47
CA ASP A 11 -7.36 -3.46 10.81
C ASP A 11 -7.66 -1.98 11.05
N HIS A 12 -6.85 -1.32 11.88
CA HIS A 12 -7.13 0.04 12.32
C HIS A 12 -7.03 1.08 11.17
N TYR A 13 -6.40 0.74 10.04
CA TYR A 13 -6.40 1.62 8.87
C TYR A 13 -7.79 1.78 8.26
N LEU A 14 -8.67 0.79 8.39
CA LEU A 14 -10.06 0.88 7.94
C LEU A 14 -10.89 1.91 8.73
N GLY A 15 -10.42 2.33 9.91
CA GLY A 15 -11.02 3.39 10.71
C GLY A 15 -10.55 4.80 10.35
N LYS A 16 -9.57 4.96 9.45
CA LYS A 16 -9.05 6.28 9.07
C LYS A 16 -9.97 6.96 8.06
N GLU A 17 -10.23 8.25 8.27
CA GLU A 17 -11.13 9.07 7.45
C GLU A 17 -10.84 8.96 5.95
N MET A 18 -9.59 9.16 5.55
CA MET A 18 -9.20 9.10 4.12
C MET A 18 -9.33 7.71 3.50
N VAL A 19 -9.19 6.64 4.30
CA VAL A 19 -9.39 5.27 3.83
C VAL A 19 -10.87 4.99 3.61
N GLN A 20 -11.74 5.45 4.51
CA GLN A 20 -13.20 5.34 4.35
C GLN A 20 -13.69 6.17 3.15
N ASN A 21 -13.07 7.32 2.91
CA ASN A 21 -13.45 8.22 1.82
C ASN A 21 -13.14 7.64 0.41
N LEU A 22 -12.31 6.60 0.28
CA LEU A 22 -12.00 5.96 -1.01
C LEU A 22 -13.27 5.46 -1.72
N MET A 23 -14.23 4.88 -1.00
CA MET A 23 -15.47 4.42 -1.63
C MET A 23 -16.34 5.59 -2.11
N VAL A 24 -16.44 6.65 -1.30
CA VAL A 24 -17.22 7.85 -1.64
C VAL A 24 -16.60 8.56 -2.83
N LEU A 25 -15.27 8.71 -2.84
CA LEU A 25 -14.52 9.27 -3.96
C LEU A 25 -14.80 8.50 -5.25
N ARG A 26 -14.68 7.17 -5.24
CA ARG A 26 -14.84 6.34 -6.44
C ARG A 26 -16.29 6.23 -6.93
N PHE A 27 -17.22 5.97 -6.03
CA PHE A 27 -18.58 5.56 -6.40
C PHE A 27 -19.64 6.66 -6.23
N GLY A 28 -19.28 7.76 -5.55
CA GLY A 28 -20.10 8.96 -5.42
C GLY A 28 -19.85 10.03 -6.49
N ASN A 29 -18.79 9.89 -7.31
CA ASN A 29 -18.38 10.92 -8.27
C ASN A 29 -18.33 10.38 -9.70
N ARG A 30 -19.14 10.98 -10.59
CA ARG A 30 -19.19 10.60 -12.00
C ARG A 30 -17.87 10.83 -12.74
N ILE A 31 -17.09 11.83 -12.33
CA ILE A 31 -15.82 12.19 -12.99
C ILE A 31 -14.77 11.08 -12.88
N PHE A 32 -14.77 10.30 -11.79
CA PHE A 32 -13.77 9.26 -11.57
C PHE A 32 -14.15 7.92 -12.19
N GLY A 33 -15.45 7.65 -12.39
CA GLY A 33 -15.93 6.35 -12.88
C GLY A 33 -15.28 5.89 -14.20
N PRO A 34 -15.32 6.70 -15.28
CA PRO A 34 -14.78 6.29 -16.59
C PRO A 34 -13.26 6.15 -16.65
N ILE A 35 -12.53 6.80 -15.73
CA ILE A 35 -11.05 6.87 -15.73
C ILE A 35 -10.40 5.94 -14.70
N TRP A 36 -11.19 5.14 -13.98
CA TRP A 36 -10.69 4.23 -12.92
C TRP A 36 -10.48 2.81 -13.47
N ASN A 37 -9.66 2.69 -14.50
CA ASN A 37 -9.38 1.42 -15.18
C ASN A 37 -8.00 1.44 -15.87
N ARG A 38 -7.60 0.28 -16.39
CA ARG A 38 -6.36 0.05 -17.15
C ARG A 38 -6.16 0.94 -18.38
N ASP A 39 -7.23 1.46 -18.98
CA ASP A 39 -7.12 2.30 -20.18
C ASP A 39 -6.60 3.71 -19.82
N SER A 40 -6.89 4.16 -18.60
CA SER A 40 -6.51 5.48 -18.10
C SER A 40 -5.36 5.45 -17.10
N LEU A 41 -5.12 4.33 -16.42
CA LEU A 41 -4.15 4.22 -15.32
C LEU A 41 -2.89 3.47 -15.75
N ALA A 42 -1.74 4.13 -15.59
CA ALA A 42 -0.43 3.54 -15.83
C ALA A 42 0.06 2.72 -14.63
N CYS A 43 -0.19 3.19 -13.40
CA CYS A 43 0.11 2.45 -12.18
C CYS A 43 -0.67 2.98 -10.97
N VAL A 44 -0.70 2.16 -9.90
CA VAL A 44 -1.19 2.55 -8.58
C VAL A 44 -0.07 2.38 -7.58
N VAL A 45 0.18 3.39 -6.74
CA VAL A 45 1.23 3.37 -5.71
C VAL A 45 0.58 3.55 -4.33
N LEU A 46 0.81 2.58 -3.45
CA LEU A 46 0.36 2.60 -2.07
C LEU A 46 1.58 2.74 -1.18
N THR A 47 1.67 3.86 -0.46
CA THR A 47 2.86 4.21 0.32
C THR A 47 2.53 4.27 1.81
N PHE A 48 3.38 3.65 2.64
CA PHE A 48 3.41 3.84 4.09
C PHE A 48 4.85 4.15 4.52
N LYS A 49 5.07 5.26 5.23
CA LYS A 49 6.40 5.69 5.68
C LYS A 49 6.33 6.13 7.12
N GLU A 50 7.29 5.65 7.90
CA GLU A 50 7.55 6.13 9.25
C GLU A 50 8.94 6.75 9.31
N PRO A 51 9.10 7.94 9.90
CA PRO A 51 10.38 8.62 9.98
C PRO A 51 11.27 8.12 11.12
N PHE A 52 10.74 7.25 11.97
CA PHE A 52 11.45 6.64 13.09
C PHE A 52 11.71 5.16 12.81
N GLY A 53 12.78 4.63 13.41
CA GLY A 53 13.15 3.21 13.37
C GLY A 53 12.28 2.35 14.28
N THR A 54 12.88 1.35 14.93
CA THR A 54 12.16 0.43 15.85
C THR A 54 12.11 0.92 17.30
N GLN A 55 12.81 1.99 17.63
CA GLN A 55 12.75 2.67 18.94
C GLN A 55 12.90 1.70 20.13
N GLY A 56 13.90 0.79 20.06
CA GLY A 56 14.18 -0.19 21.11
C GLY A 56 13.22 -1.39 21.17
N ARG A 57 12.32 -1.51 20.18
CA ARG A 57 11.39 -2.65 20.03
C ARG A 57 11.77 -3.55 18.86
N GLY A 58 13.02 -3.48 18.39
CA GLY A 58 13.50 -4.19 17.22
C GLY A 58 13.37 -5.70 17.33
N GLY A 59 13.58 -6.28 18.53
CA GLY A 59 13.44 -7.72 18.77
C GLY A 59 12.02 -8.26 18.52
N TYR A 60 10.98 -7.51 18.91
CA TYR A 60 9.60 -7.90 18.59
C TYR A 60 9.31 -7.76 17.08
N PHE A 61 9.82 -6.71 16.45
CA PHE A 61 9.66 -6.51 15.02
C PHE A 61 10.40 -7.58 14.20
N ASP A 62 11.52 -8.12 14.72
CA ASP A 62 12.37 -9.11 14.05
C ASP A 62 11.62 -10.41 13.73
N ASP A 63 10.68 -10.83 14.58
CA ASP A 63 9.88 -12.03 14.37
C ASP A 63 8.93 -11.95 13.16
N PHE A 64 8.55 -10.75 12.74
CA PHE A 64 7.49 -10.55 11.73
C PHE A 64 7.92 -9.77 10.49
N GLY A 65 8.65 -8.66 10.68
CA GLY A 65 9.16 -7.80 9.61
C GLY A 65 8.10 -6.93 8.92
N ILE A 66 8.57 -6.02 8.06
CA ILE A 66 7.72 -4.95 7.50
C ILE A 66 6.53 -5.46 6.67
N ILE A 67 6.69 -6.60 5.99
CA ILE A 67 5.62 -7.18 5.16
C ILE A 67 4.43 -7.60 6.02
N ARG A 68 4.69 -8.25 7.16
CA ARG A 68 3.63 -8.69 8.08
C ARG A 68 3.12 -7.56 8.96
N ASP A 69 3.99 -6.62 9.33
CA ASP A 69 3.64 -5.47 10.17
C ASP A 69 2.62 -4.55 9.46
N VAL A 70 2.85 -4.25 8.18
CA VAL A 70 2.13 -3.17 7.46
C VAL A 70 1.60 -3.56 6.08
N MET A 71 2.33 -4.37 5.31
CA MET A 71 1.98 -4.59 3.90
C MET A 71 0.79 -5.54 3.74
N GLN A 72 0.83 -6.67 4.43
CA GLN A 72 -0.16 -7.75 4.33
C GLN A 72 -1.53 -7.33 4.87
N ASN A 73 -1.57 -6.41 5.81
CA ASN A 73 -2.78 -5.87 6.42
C ASN A 73 -3.15 -4.51 5.79
N HIS A 74 -2.56 -3.41 6.23
CA HIS A 74 -2.97 -2.04 5.94
C HIS A 74 -2.92 -1.72 4.44
N LEU A 75 -1.79 -1.97 3.78
CA LEU A 75 -1.65 -1.67 2.36
C LEU A 75 -2.53 -2.55 1.49
N LEU A 76 -2.67 -3.84 1.84
CA LEU A 76 -3.53 -4.76 1.10
C LEU A 76 -5.02 -4.42 1.26
N GLN A 77 -5.44 -3.94 2.44
CA GLN A 77 -6.81 -3.43 2.66
C GLN A 77 -7.10 -2.20 1.81
N ILE A 78 -6.14 -1.27 1.73
CA ILE A 78 -6.25 -0.08 0.87
C ILE A 78 -6.29 -0.49 -0.61
N LEU A 79 -5.43 -1.42 -1.04
CA LEU A 79 -5.47 -1.98 -2.40
C LEU A 79 -6.88 -2.47 -2.74
N CYS A 80 -7.50 -3.25 -1.85
CA CYS A 80 -8.85 -3.78 -2.09
C CYS A 80 -9.87 -2.64 -2.30
N LEU A 81 -9.82 -1.57 -1.51
CA LEU A 81 -10.74 -0.44 -1.65
C LEU A 81 -10.50 0.36 -2.94
N VAL A 82 -9.25 0.45 -3.39
CA VAL A 82 -8.88 1.08 -4.66
C VAL A 82 -9.33 0.22 -5.86
N ALA A 83 -9.19 -1.09 -5.76
CA ALA A 83 -9.34 -2.01 -6.89
C ALA A 83 -10.74 -2.63 -7.04
N MET A 84 -11.54 -2.72 -5.97
CA MET A 84 -12.84 -3.40 -5.99
C MET A 84 -13.81 -2.84 -7.02
N GLU A 85 -14.71 -3.66 -7.55
CA GLU A 85 -15.84 -3.15 -8.34
C GLU A 85 -16.82 -2.38 -7.46
N LYS A 86 -17.77 -1.69 -8.09
CA LYS A 86 -18.86 -1.05 -7.36
C LYS A 86 -19.72 -2.14 -6.71
N PRO A 87 -19.86 -2.15 -5.37
CA PRO A 87 -20.65 -3.16 -4.68
C PRO A 87 -22.14 -2.99 -4.99
N ALA A 88 -22.92 -4.06 -4.79
CA ALA A 88 -24.37 -4.03 -4.99
C ALA A 88 -25.08 -3.02 -4.07
N SER A 89 -24.56 -2.85 -2.85
CA SER A 89 -24.99 -1.84 -1.90
C SER A 89 -23.85 -1.43 -0.96
N ILE A 90 -24.14 -0.58 0.03
CA ILE A 90 -23.20 -0.22 1.10
C ILE A 90 -23.28 -1.17 2.31
N SER A 91 -24.03 -2.28 2.21
CA SER A 91 -24.05 -3.30 3.25
C SER A 91 -22.63 -3.84 3.47
N SER A 92 -22.35 -4.29 4.70
CA SER A 92 -21.01 -4.79 5.05
C SER A 92 -20.56 -5.91 4.13
N ASP A 93 -21.49 -6.77 3.73
CA ASP A 93 -21.17 -8.03 3.06
C ASP A 93 -20.98 -7.82 1.57
N ASP A 94 -21.82 -6.99 0.93
CA ASP A 94 -21.63 -6.61 -0.47
C ASP A 94 -20.27 -5.91 -0.68
N VAL A 95 -19.84 -5.08 0.29
CA VAL A 95 -18.52 -4.44 0.25
C VAL A 95 -17.40 -5.46 0.47
N ARG A 96 -17.56 -6.39 1.42
CA ARG A 96 -16.56 -7.44 1.69
C ARG A 96 -16.40 -8.38 0.50
N ASP A 97 -17.48 -8.75 -0.17
CA ASP A 97 -17.47 -9.64 -1.32
C ASP A 97 -16.63 -9.08 -2.46
N GLU A 98 -16.78 -7.80 -2.79
CA GLU A 98 -15.98 -7.15 -3.83
C GLU A 98 -14.51 -7.00 -3.43
N LYS A 99 -14.20 -6.79 -2.14
CA LYS A 99 -12.80 -6.81 -1.65
C LYS A 99 -12.19 -8.21 -1.79
N VAL A 100 -12.91 -9.25 -1.41
CA VAL A 100 -12.44 -10.64 -1.53
C VAL A 100 -12.28 -11.05 -3.00
N LYS A 101 -13.16 -10.60 -3.89
CA LYS A 101 -13.08 -10.83 -5.33
C LYS A 101 -11.78 -10.27 -5.92
N VAL A 102 -11.35 -9.08 -5.50
CA VAL A 102 -10.04 -8.52 -5.87
C VAL A 102 -8.91 -9.45 -5.45
N LEU A 103 -8.88 -9.87 -4.19
CA LEU A 103 -7.80 -10.72 -3.66
C LEU A 103 -7.72 -12.07 -4.39
N LYS A 104 -8.86 -12.64 -4.80
CA LYS A 104 -8.91 -13.86 -5.61
C LYS A 104 -8.28 -13.70 -7.00
N CYS A 105 -8.14 -12.48 -7.50
CA CYS A 105 -7.49 -12.15 -8.77
C CYS A 105 -6.01 -11.80 -8.63
N ILE A 106 -5.42 -11.86 -7.42
CA ILE A 106 -4.00 -11.56 -7.21
C ILE A 106 -3.24 -12.87 -7.05
N ALA A 107 -2.27 -13.12 -7.94
CA ALA A 107 -1.37 -14.25 -7.82
C ALA A 107 -0.38 -14.04 -6.65
N PRO A 108 0.16 -15.11 -6.05
CA PRO A 108 1.27 -14.99 -5.12
C PRO A 108 2.44 -14.21 -5.73
N VAL A 109 3.06 -13.35 -4.93
CA VAL A 109 4.18 -12.50 -5.37
C VAL A 109 5.42 -13.32 -5.74
N SER A 110 6.10 -12.94 -6.83
CA SER A 110 7.41 -13.48 -7.21
C SER A 110 8.53 -12.63 -6.63
N MET A 111 9.66 -13.24 -6.27
CA MET A 111 10.84 -12.51 -5.77
C MET A 111 11.42 -11.50 -6.79
N SER A 112 11.14 -11.68 -8.09
CA SER A 112 11.51 -10.71 -9.13
C SER A 112 10.83 -9.35 -8.96
N ASP A 113 9.69 -9.31 -8.28
CA ASP A 113 8.84 -8.14 -8.09
C ASP A 113 8.98 -7.55 -6.67
N VAL A 114 10.03 -7.95 -5.95
CA VAL A 114 10.26 -7.58 -4.55
C VAL A 114 11.64 -6.94 -4.38
N VAL A 115 11.66 -5.77 -3.75
CA VAL A 115 12.87 -5.15 -3.21
C VAL A 115 12.73 -5.05 -1.70
N LEU A 116 13.73 -5.56 -0.98
CA LEU A 116 13.82 -5.48 0.47
C LEU A 116 14.97 -4.55 0.87
N GLY A 117 14.81 -3.87 2.00
CA GLY A 117 15.85 -3.05 2.61
C GLY A 117 15.85 -3.17 4.12
N GLN A 118 16.99 -2.89 4.72
CA GLN A 118 17.19 -2.79 6.16
C GLN A 118 17.92 -1.46 6.44
N TYR A 119 17.39 -0.62 7.34
CA TYR A 119 17.98 0.69 7.60
C TYR A 119 19.28 0.58 8.40
N VAL A 120 20.23 1.47 8.07
CA VAL A 120 21.49 1.67 8.80
C VAL A 120 21.50 3.08 9.39
N GLY A 121 22.36 3.32 10.37
CA GLY A 121 22.50 4.63 10.99
C GLY A 121 23.02 5.68 10.02
N ASP A 122 22.50 6.91 10.13
CA ASP A 122 23.02 8.09 9.44
C ASP A 122 24.16 8.70 10.29
N PRO A 123 25.42 8.65 9.84
CA PRO A 123 26.56 9.21 10.60
C PRO A 123 26.41 10.69 10.93
N GLU A 124 25.74 11.43 10.04
CA GLU A 124 25.49 12.88 10.17
C GLU A 124 24.15 13.19 10.86
N GLY A 125 23.35 12.17 11.17
CA GLY A 125 22.07 12.31 11.84
C GLY A 125 22.19 12.71 13.31
N GLU A 126 21.07 12.90 14.00
CA GLU A 126 21.03 13.17 15.45
C GLU A 126 20.17 12.15 16.19
N GLY A 127 20.50 11.87 17.45
CA GLY A 127 19.75 10.94 18.30
C GLY A 127 19.60 9.55 17.67
N ASP A 128 18.37 9.03 17.64
CA ASP A 128 18.05 7.70 17.09
C ASP A 128 18.40 7.55 15.60
N ALA A 129 18.51 8.65 14.84
CA ALA A 129 18.88 8.59 13.43
C ALA A 129 20.31 8.06 13.20
N LYS A 130 21.20 8.18 14.19
CA LYS A 130 22.56 7.62 14.13
C LYS A 130 22.61 6.09 14.26
N LEU A 131 21.51 5.47 14.69
CA LEU A 131 21.45 4.04 14.98
C LEU A 131 20.76 3.30 13.83
N GLY A 132 21.40 2.24 13.35
CA GLY A 132 20.84 1.28 12.41
C GLY A 132 19.98 0.23 13.09
N TYR A 133 19.32 -0.61 12.29
CA TYR A 133 18.47 -1.67 12.83
C TYR A 133 19.25 -2.67 13.70
N LEU A 134 20.47 -3.00 13.29
CA LEU A 134 21.36 -3.92 14.02
C LEU A 134 22.05 -3.30 15.23
N ASP A 135 21.93 -1.97 15.43
CA ASP A 135 22.42 -1.29 16.63
C ASP A 135 21.41 -1.38 17.78
N ASP A 136 20.17 -1.78 17.52
CA ASP A 136 19.17 -2.07 18.54
C ASP A 136 19.59 -3.36 19.30
N PRO A 137 19.89 -3.29 20.62
CA PRO A 137 20.39 -4.43 21.37
C PRO A 137 19.37 -5.56 21.52
N THR A 138 18.10 -5.31 21.20
CA THR A 138 17.05 -6.32 21.20
C THR A 138 16.98 -7.13 19.91
N VAL A 139 17.66 -6.68 18.85
CA VAL A 139 17.72 -7.36 17.55
C VAL A 139 18.84 -8.41 17.54
N PRO A 140 18.58 -9.64 17.05
CA PRO A 140 19.62 -10.65 16.89
C PRO A 140 20.77 -10.15 16.01
N LYS A 141 22.02 -10.41 16.43
CA LYS A 141 23.20 -10.04 15.65
C LYS A 141 23.16 -10.71 14.27
N GLY A 142 23.30 -9.91 13.21
CA GLY A 142 23.26 -10.40 11.83
C GLY A 142 21.86 -10.70 11.31
N SER A 143 20.80 -10.20 11.96
CA SER A 143 19.44 -10.30 11.43
C SER A 143 19.37 -9.75 9.99
N THR A 144 18.65 -10.47 9.14
CA THR A 144 18.37 -10.07 7.74
C THR A 144 16.93 -9.54 7.60
N GLN A 145 16.25 -9.24 8.72
CA GLN A 145 14.86 -8.85 8.66
C GLN A 145 14.66 -7.51 7.95
N ALA A 146 13.69 -7.48 7.04
CA ALA A 146 13.39 -6.30 6.24
C ALA A 146 12.63 -5.24 7.04
N THR A 147 13.19 -4.03 7.08
CA THR A 147 12.54 -2.82 7.64
C THR A 147 11.93 -1.94 6.55
N PHE A 148 12.20 -2.27 5.29
CA PHE A 148 11.64 -1.64 4.09
C PHE A 148 11.29 -2.72 3.07
N ALA A 149 10.17 -2.55 2.37
CA ALA A 149 9.80 -3.37 1.24
C ALA A 149 9.12 -2.53 0.15
N THR A 150 9.45 -2.84 -1.10
CA THR A 150 8.64 -2.48 -2.27
C THR A 150 8.23 -3.77 -2.96
N VAL A 151 6.93 -3.95 -3.18
CA VAL A 151 6.35 -5.13 -3.81
C VAL A 151 5.42 -4.69 -4.93
N VAL A 152 5.55 -5.31 -6.10
CA VAL A 152 4.61 -5.10 -7.22
C VAL A 152 3.62 -6.26 -7.26
N LEU A 153 2.33 -5.93 -7.28
CA LEU A 153 1.22 -6.87 -7.45
C LEU A 153 0.44 -6.52 -8.72
N TYR A 154 -0.23 -7.52 -9.29
CA TYR A 154 -1.16 -7.36 -10.39
C TYR A 154 -2.51 -7.96 -10.02
N VAL A 155 -3.60 -7.27 -10.36
CA VAL A 155 -4.96 -7.76 -10.19
C VAL A 155 -5.43 -8.28 -11.54
N HIS A 156 -5.44 -9.61 -11.71
CA HIS A 156 -5.78 -10.29 -12.97
C HIS A 156 -7.31 -10.31 -13.21
N ASN A 157 -7.85 -9.16 -13.58
CA ASN A 157 -9.23 -9.00 -14.01
C ASN A 157 -9.35 -7.94 -15.11
N GLU A 158 -10.53 -7.81 -15.72
CA GLU A 158 -10.78 -6.89 -16.84
C GLU A 158 -10.38 -5.43 -16.54
N ARG A 159 -10.69 -4.93 -15.34
CA ARG A 159 -10.45 -3.53 -14.98
C ARG A 159 -8.96 -3.19 -14.84
N TRP A 160 -8.16 -4.14 -14.34
CA TRP A 160 -6.79 -3.88 -13.86
C TRP A 160 -5.70 -4.67 -14.58
N ASP A 161 -6.05 -5.48 -15.58
CA ASP A 161 -5.10 -6.30 -16.32
C ASP A 161 -3.92 -5.45 -16.88
N GLY A 162 -2.70 -5.87 -16.52
CA GLY A 162 -1.45 -5.18 -16.86
C GLY A 162 -1.11 -3.95 -16.00
N VAL A 163 -1.97 -3.48 -15.10
CA VAL A 163 -1.68 -2.31 -14.24
C VAL A 163 -0.91 -2.74 -12.99
N PRO A 164 0.31 -2.26 -12.77
CA PRO A 164 1.07 -2.58 -11.55
C PRO A 164 0.53 -1.81 -10.34
N PHE A 165 0.28 -2.55 -9.26
CA PHE A 165 0.04 -2.04 -7.91
C PHE A 165 1.34 -2.12 -7.10
N ILE A 166 1.96 -0.97 -6.87
CA ILE A 166 3.24 -0.85 -6.17
C ILE A 166 2.97 -0.56 -4.69
N LEU A 167 3.22 -1.53 -3.82
CA LEU A 167 3.12 -1.39 -2.38
C LEU A 167 4.51 -1.07 -1.82
N ARG A 168 4.68 0.11 -1.23
CA ARG A 168 5.93 0.56 -0.65
C ARG A 168 5.74 0.90 0.82
N CYS A 169 6.45 0.21 1.70
CA CYS A 169 6.45 0.53 3.12
C CYS A 169 7.83 0.46 3.78
N GLY A 170 8.03 1.26 4.82
CA GLY A 170 9.22 1.13 5.66
C GLY A 170 9.31 2.09 6.84
N LYS A 171 10.25 1.77 7.72
CA LYS A 171 10.66 2.56 8.90
C LYS A 171 11.97 3.31 8.63
N ALA A 172 12.28 4.30 9.47
CA ALA A 172 13.46 5.18 9.34
C ALA A 172 13.56 5.84 7.95
N LEU A 173 12.43 6.33 7.43
CA LEU A 173 12.36 7.04 6.15
C LEU A 173 12.35 8.56 6.36
N ASN A 174 12.35 9.34 5.27
CA ASN A 174 12.49 10.79 5.34
C ASN A 174 11.24 11.56 5.83
N GLU A 175 10.08 10.91 6.00
CA GLU A 175 8.83 11.55 6.43
C GLU A 175 7.81 10.53 6.96
N ARG A 176 6.80 11.01 7.70
CA ARG A 176 5.60 10.23 8.03
C ARG A 176 4.55 10.41 6.94
N LYS A 177 4.18 9.33 6.24
CA LYS A 177 3.21 9.40 5.15
C LYS A 177 2.46 8.09 4.94
N ALA A 178 1.13 8.16 4.87
CA ALA A 178 0.30 7.11 4.29
C ALA A 178 -0.42 7.72 3.08
N GLU A 179 -0.32 7.11 1.91
CA GLU A 179 -0.78 7.75 0.67
C GLU A 179 -1.21 6.71 -0.38
N VAL A 180 -2.29 7.02 -1.09
CA VAL A 180 -2.70 6.35 -2.33
C VAL A 180 -2.43 7.31 -3.49
N ARG A 181 -1.72 6.84 -4.51
CA ARG A 181 -1.46 7.60 -5.73
C ARG A 181 -1.86 6.78 -6.94
N LEU A 182 -2.69 7.37 -7.81
CA LEU A 182 -3.03 6.84 -9.12
C LEU A 182 -2.31 7.69 -10.15
N GLN A 183 -1.39 7.11 -10.91
CA GLN A 183 -0.74 7.78 -12.02
C GLN A 183 -1.42 7.38 -13.32
N PHE A 184 -1.86 8.37 -14.08
CA PHE A 184 -2.57 8.17 -15.34
C PHE A 184 -1.60 7.93 -16.50
N THR A 185 -2.09 7.37 -17.60
CA THR A 185 -1.35 7.24 -18.86
C THR A 185 -1.11 8.61 -19.49
N ASP A 186 -0.12 8.68 -20.38
CA ASP A 186 0.12 9.88 -21.18
C ASP A 186 -1.07 10.15 -22.11
N VAL A 187 -1.38 11.42 -22.37
CA VAL A 187 -2.44 11.79 -23.30
C VAL A 187 -2.01 11.37 -24.73
N PRO A 188 -2.81 10.58 -25.46
CA PRO A 188 -2.48 10.18 -26.82
C PRO A 188 -2.56 11.38 -27.78
N GLY A 189 -1.71 11.38 -28.81
CA GLY A 189 -1.72 12.43 -29.83
C GLY A 189 -1.20 13.77 -29.32
N ASP A 190 -0.03 13.75 -28.67
CA ASP A 190 0.58 14.94 -28.09
C ASP A 190 0.78 16.08 -29.10
N ILE A 191 0.30 17.27 -28.72
CA ILE A 191 0.43 18.53 -29.47
C ILE A 191 1.31 19.55 -28.75
N PHE A 192 1.83 19.21 -27.57
CA PHE A 192 2.61 20.09 -26.71
C PHE A 192 4.12 19.77 -26.72
N GLY A 193 4.58 18.85 -27.58
CA GLY A 193 6.00 18.59 -27.78
C GLY A 193 6.68 17.95 -26.56
N ASN A 194 6.03 16.95 -25.96
CA ASN A 194 6.43 16.22 -24.76
C ASN A 194 6.57 17.10 -23.51
N GLN A 195 5.88 18.24 -23.45
CA GLN A 195 5.85 19.10 -22.28
C GLN A 195 4.78 18.70 -21.27
N CYS A 196 3.80 17.88 -21.68
CA CYS A 196 2.81 17.33 -20.76
C CYS A 196 3.40 16.22 -19.90
N HIS A 197 2.90 16.14 -18.67
CA HIS A 197 3.24 15.08 -17.72
C HIS A 197 1.99 14.28 -17.39
N ARG A 198 2.20 13.04 -16.94
CA ARG A 198 1.11 12.18 -16.47
C ARG A 198 0.37 12.86 -15.33
N ASN A 199 -0.96 12.84 -15.43
CA ASN A 199 -1.80 13.27 -14.32
C ASN A 199 -1.62 12.32 -13.13
N GLU A 200 -1.85 12.85 -11.94
CA GLU A 200 -1.84 12.04 -10.72
C GLU A 200 -3.02 12.44 -9.81
N LEU A 201 -3.72 11.44 -9.29
CA LEU A 201 -4.67 11.61 -8.20
C LEU A 201 -4.01 11.11 -6.91
N VAL A 202 -4.01 11.94 -5.87
CA VAL A 202 -3.36 11.64 -4.59
C VAL A 202 -4.38 11.75 -3.44
N VAL A 203 -4.45 10.71 -2.62
CA VAL A 203 -5.23 10.66 -1.39
C VAL A 203 -4.26 10.44 -0.23
N ARG A 204 -4.17 11.40 0.69
CA ARG A 204 -3.19 11.42 1.78
C ARG A 204 -3.86 11.74 3.11
#